data_AF-A0A7S0EI92-F1
#
_entry.id   AF-A0A7S0EI92-F1
#
_cell.length_a   1.000
_cell.length_b   1.000
_cell.length_c   1.000
_cell.angle_alpha   90.00
_cell.angle_beta   90.00
_cell.angle_gamma   90.00
#
_symmetry.space_group_name_H-M   'P 1'
#
loop_
_entity.id
_entity.type
_entity.pdbx_description
1 polymer ?
#
loop_
_entity_poly.entity_id
_entity_poly.type
_entity_poly.pdbx_seq_one_letter_code
_entity_poly.pdbx_strand_id
1 'polypeptide(L)'
;ARAAAAATAKAAAEAAAAAGISEAAVLKAAAEMLAGAEGQVREVHDVVLELRRRKNGLGRGAPPEGEEGEEGEAKYSEKPGEGRLYDGAPKNEAERVEWGHEVRSGEAEIDTSLDELISTRRELLLSQGMDLPPQAGLLEALEDVWCVNSEAQAERQLVSFAAAAALSPNERAQTLGMDDTSERLTHVLCALRTQQRRLAAELALSEALPGM
;
A
#
# COMPACT_ATOMS: atom_id res chain seq x y z
N ALA A 1 22.05 11.12 9.37
CA ALA A 1 20.60 10.94 9.64
C ALA A 1 20.35 10.20 10.96
N ARG A 2 20.72 8.91 11.11
CA ARG A 2 20.50 8.12 12.35
C ARG A 2 20.99 8.76 13.65
N ALA A 3 22.19 9.36 13.66
CA ALA A 3 22.72 10.03 14.85
C ALA A 3 21.91 11.28 15.25
N ALA A 4 21.34 12.00 14.27
CA ALA A 4 20.50 13.16 14.53
C ALA A 4 19.13 12.73 15.06
N ALA A 5 18.51 11.71 14.46
CA ALA A 5 17.25 11.15 14.93
C ALA A 5 17.36 10.58 16.36
N ALA A 6 18.45 9.87 16.67
CA ALA A 6 18.71 9.36 18.02
C ALA A 6 18.90 10.47 19.06
N ALA A 7 19.56 11.58 18.67
CA ALA A 7 19.71 12.75 19.54
C ALA A 7 18.37 13.46 19.78
N THR A 8 17.53 13.59 18.75
CA THR A 8 16.19 14.17 18.88
C THR A 8 15.26 13.30 19.73
N ALA A 9 15.29 11.99 19.55
CA ALA A 9 14.53 11.04 20.37
C ALA A 9 14.96 11.08 21.84
N LYS A 10 16.27 11.16 22.10
CA LYS A 10 16.82 11.31 23.45
C LYS A 10 16.39 12.64 24.09
N ALA A 11 16.48 13.74 23.37
CA ALA A 11 16.04 15.05 23.86
C ALA A 11 14.53 15.09 24.16
N ALA A 12 13.71 14.44 23.33
CA ALA A 12 12.27 14.32 23.57
C ALA A 12 11.97 13.46 24.81
N ALA A 13 12.70 12.36 25.01
CA ALA A 13 12.57 11.53 26.21
C ALA A 13 13.01 12.26 27.48
N GLU A 14 14.10 13.02 27.43
CA GLU A 14 14.58 13.86 28.54
C GLU A 14 13.58 14.99 28.86
N ALA A 15 12.99 15.62 27.86
CA ALA A 15 11.95 16.65 28.04
C ALA A 15 10.66 16.07 28.64
N ALA A 16 10.24 14.88 28.20
CA ALA A 16 9.08 14.18 28.77
C ALA A 16 9.33 13.79 30.24
N ALA A 17 10.52 13.27 30.55
CA ALA A 17 10.92 12.96 31.92
C ALA A 17 10.96 14.22 32.81
N ALA A 18 11.49 15.33 32.29
CA ALA A 18 11.50 16.62 33.00
C ALA A 18 10.08 17.18 33.25
N ALA A 19 9.12 16.84 32.39
CA ALA A 19 7.71 17.19 32.56
C ALA A 19 6.93 16.20 33.44
N GLY A 20 7.58 15.18 34.00
CA GLY A 20 6.93 14.13 34.81
C GLY A 20 6.05 13.18 34.00
N ILE A 21 6.19 13.16 32.67
CA ILE A 21 5.48 12.26 31.77
C ILE A 21 6.21 10.91 31.79
N SER A 22 5.48 9.84 32.08
CA SER A 22 6.05 8.50 32.07
C SER A 22 6.37 8.03 30.65
N GLU A 23 7.40 7.20 30.51
CA GLU A 23 7.73 6.55 29.24
C GLU A 23 6.53 5.79 28.66
N ALA A 24 5.75 5.12 29.51
CA ALA A 24 4.52 4.44 29.13
C ALA A 24 3.48 5.41 28.52
N ALA A 25 3.37 6.65 29.03
CA ALA A 25 2.47 7.65 28.47
C ALA A 25 2.96 8.16 27.11
N VAL A 26 4.28 8.32 26.93
CA VAL A 26 4.88 8.69 25.63
C VAL A 26 4.64 7.59 24.60
N LEU A 27 4.90 6.33 24.95
CA LEU A 27 4.67 5.18 24.07
C LEU A 27 3.18 5.03 23.70
N LYS A 28 2.28 5.24 24.65
CA LYS A 28 0.84 5.24 24.39
C LYS A 28 0.43 6.34 23.41
N ALA A 29 0.91 7.58 23.61
CA ALA A 29 0.61 8.68 22.72
C ALA A 29 1.17 8.45 21.30
N ALA A 30 2.38 7.88 21.19
CA ALA A 30 2.96 7.51 19.90
C ALA A 30 2.11 6.44 19.18
N ALA A 31 1.65 5.41 19.91
CA ALA A 31 0.76 4.39 19.36
C ALA A 31 -0.59 4.97 18.89
N GLU A 32 -1.18 5.91 19.65
CA GLU A 32 -2.40 6.61 19.27
C GLU A 32 -2.20 7.48 18.02
N MET A 33 -1.07 8.16 17.89
CA MET A 33 -0.73 8.93 16.69
C MET A 33 -0.58 8.04 15.45
N LEU A 34 0.09 6.89 15.59
CA LEU A 34 0.23 5.89 14.52
C LEU A 34 -1.14 5.34 14.08
N ALA A 35 -1.99 4.95 15.03
CA ALA A 35 -3.34 4.49 14.73
C ALA A 35 -4.18 5.57 14.03
N GLY A 36 -4.04 6.83 14.45
CA GLY A 36 -4.66 7.98 13.78
C GLY A 36 -4.17 8.15 12.34
N ALA A 37 -2.87 8.00 12.09
CA ALA A 37 -2.29 8.08 10.75
C ALA A 37 -2.79 6.94 9.85
N GLU A 38 -2.88 5.70 10.37
CA GLU A 38 -3.47 4.57 9.63
C GLU A 38 -4.93 4.83 9.23
N GLY A 39 -5.74 5.31 10.16
CA GLY A 39 -7.13 5.66 9.89
C GLY A 39 -7.26 6.72 8.78
N GLN A 40 -6.42 7.75 8.83
CA GLN A 40 -6.38 8.78 7.79
C GLN A 40 -5.90 8.25 6.43
N VAL A 41 -4.93 7.34 6.41
CA VAL A 41 -4.46 6.71 5.16
C VAL A 41 -5.60 5.92 4.52
N ARG A 42 -6.33 5.12 5.30
CA ARG A 42 -7.51 4.36 4.81
C ARG A 42 -8.56 5.27 4.20
N GLU A 43 -8.95 6.31 4.94
CA GLU A 43 -9.96 7.28 4.49
C GLU A 43 -9.54 7.97 3.17
N VAL A 44 -8.32 8.51 3.11
CA VAL A 44 -7.86 9.23 1.91
C VAL A 44 -7.68 8.28 0.73
N HIS A 45 -7.26 7.04 0.98
CA HIS A 45 -7.13 6.03 -0.06
C HIS A 45 -8.49 5.73 -0.73
N ASP A 46 -9.54 5.56 0.06
CA ASP A 46 -10.90 5.33 -0.47
C ASP A 46 -11.40 6.50 -1.30
N VAL A 47 -11.18 7.73 -0.82
CA VAL A 47 -11.56 8.94 -1.56
C VAL A 47 -10.79 9.03 -2.88
N VAL A 48 -9.48 8.75 -2.88
CA VAL A 48 -8.67 8.74 -4.10
C VAL A 48 -9.19 7.70 -5.09
N LEU A 49 -9.54 6.51 -4.62
CA LEU A 49 -10.07 5.43 -5.45
C LEU A 49 -11.42 5.82 -6.08
N GLU A 50 -12.31 6.45 -5.32
CA GLU A 50 -13.58 6.96 -5.83
C GLU A 50 -13.38 8.04 -6.89
N LEU A 51 -12.48 9.00 -6.65
CA LEU A 51 -12.15 10.05 -7.62
C LEU A 51 -11.57 9.47 -8.92
N ARG A 52 -10.70 8.46 -8.83
CA ARG A 52 -10.18 7.72 -10.00
C ARG A 52 -11.31 7.07 -10.79
N ARG A 53 -12.21 6.34 -10.12
CA ARG A 53 -13.37 5.68 -10.74
C ARG A 53 -14.27 6.68 -11.46
N ARG A 54 -14.57 7.82 -10.82
CA ARG A 54 -15.37 8.90 -11.43
C ARG A 54 -14.69 9.46 -12.68
N LYS A 55 -13.39 9.73 -12.59
CA LYS A 55 -12.61 10.24 -13.74
C LYS A 55 -12.61 9.25 -14.91
N ASN A 56 -12.40 7.97 -14.63
CA ASN A 56 -12.42 6.92 -15.65
C ASN A 56 -13.82 6.74 -16.26
N GLY A 57 -14.88 6.89 -15.44
CA GLY A 57 -16.27 6.87 -15.90
C GLY A 57 -16.66 8.05 -16.79
N LEU A 58 -16.07 9.24 -16.56
CA LEU A 58 -16.23 10.40 -17.44
C LEU A 58 -15.42 10.29 -18.74
N GLY A 59 -14.30 9.54 -18.73
CA GLY A 59 -13.42 9.36 -19.89
C GLY A 59 -13.84 8.25 -20.87
N ARG A 60 -14.67 7.29 -20.46
CA ARG A 60 -15.29 6.33 -21.38
C ARG A 60 -16.55 6.93 -21.99
N GLY A 61 -16.40 7.54 -23.17
CA GLY A 61 -17.49 7.53 -24.16
C GLY A 61 -17.97 6.09 -24.35
N ALA A 62 -19.26 5.92 -24.65
CA ALA A 62 -19.93 4.63 -24.79
C ALA A 62 -19.02 3.57 -25.47
N PRO A 63 -18.99 2.32 -24.98
CA PRO A 63 -18.23 1.28 -25.66
C PRO A 63 -18.70 1.21 -27.11
N PRO A 64 -17.79 1.11 -28.11
CA PRO A 64 -18.23 0.81 -29.46
C PRO A 64 -19.04 -0.48 -29.41
N GLU A 65 -20.30 -0.40 -29.84
CA GLU A 65 -21.12 -1.58 -30.08
C GLU A 65 -20.42 -2.40 -31.17
N GLY A 66 -19.94 -3.58 -30.78
CA GLY A 66 -19.42 -4.58 -31.70
C GLY A 66 -17.94 -4.85 -31.52
N GLU A 67 -17.64 -5.89 -30.76
CA GLU A 67 -16.82 -7.01 -31.24
C GLU A 67 -17.00 -8.17 -30.24
N GLU A 68 -17.90 -9.10 -30.59
CA GLU A 68 -17.91 -10.45 -30.05
C GLU A 68 -16.56 -11.09 -30.44
N GLY A 69 -15.69 -11.29 -29.45
CA GLY A 69 -14.37 -11.89 -29.63
C GLY A 69 -14.10 -12.89 -28.52
N GLU A 70 -14.44 -14.14 -28.81
CA GLU A 70 -14.02 -15.43 -28.21
C GLU A 70 -13.44 -15.43 -26.78
N GLU A 71 -14.19 -16.06 -25.87
CA GLU A 71 -13.71 -16.56 -24.58
C GLU A 71 -12.47 -17.46 -24.79
N GLY A 72 -11.29 -16.89 -24.58
CA GLY A 72 -10.04 -17.64 -24.52
C GLY A 72 -10.01 -18.49 -23.25
N GLU A 73 -10.16 -19.80 -23.39
CA GLU A 73 -9.95 -20.79 -22.33
C GLU A 73 -8.61 -20.55 -21.61
N ALA A 74 -8.66 -20.40 -20.28
CA ALA A 74 -7.49 -20.31 -19.43
C ALA A 74 -6.59 -21.55 -19.59
N LYS A 75 -5.44 -21.38 -20.25
CA LYS A 75 -4.44 -22.46 -20.38
C LYS A 75 -3.56 -22.50 -19.14
N TYR A 76 -3.87 -23.44 -18.24
CA TYR A 76 -3.02 -23.81 -17.13
C TYR A 76 -1.77 -24.55 -17.65
N SER A 77 -0.57 -24.08 -17.27
CA SER A 77 0.69 -24.81 -17.46
C SER A 77 1.28 -25.16 -16.10
N GLU A 78 1.09 -26.41 -15.67
CA GLU A 78 1.71 -27.00 -14.48
C GLU A 78 3.17 -27.39 -14.78
N LYS A 79 4.08 -26.42 -14.88
CA LYS A 79 5.52 -26.71 -14.80
C LYS A 79 6.06 -26.27 -13.44
N PRO A 80 6.64 -27.18 -12.65
CA PRO A 80 7.18 -26.84 -11.34
C PRO A 80 8.38 -25.92 -11.53
N GLY A 81 8.30 -24.70 -10.97
CA GLY A 81 9.34 -23.67 -11.06
C GLY A 81 8.94 -22.40 -11.81
N GLU A 82 7.81 -22.40 -12.52
CA GLU A 82 7.20 -21.17 -13.04
C GLU A 82 6.05 -20.80 -12.10
N GLY A 83 6.19 -19.69 -11.37
CA GLY A 83 5.11 -19.14 -10.55
C GLY A 83 3.82 -18.98 -11.37
N ARG A 84 2.67 -18.92 -10.68
CA ARG A 84 1.34 -18.78 -11.33
C ARG A 84 1.35 -17.56 -12.26
N LEU A 85 1.52 -17.80 -13.56
CA LEU A 85 1.31 -16.81 -14.60
C LEU A 85 -0.20 -16.59 -14.72
N TYR A 86 -0.70 -15.59 -14.00
CA TYR A 86 -1.98 -14.99 -14.36
C TYR A 86 -1.85 -14.43 -15.78
N ASP A 87 -2.78 -14.82 -16.65
CA ASP A 87 -2.93 -14.21 -17.96
C ASP A 87 -3.33 -12.74 -17.73
N GLY A 88 -2.37 -11.84 -17.95
CA GLY A 88 -2.38 -10.48 -17.38
C GLY A 88 -1.01 -9.97 -16.94
N ALA A 89 0.07 -10.75 -17.12
CA ALA A 89 1.43 -10.29 -16.90
C ALA A 89 1.67 -8.95 -17.64
N PRO A 90 2.10 -7.88 -16.94
CA PRO A 90 2.32 -6.59 -17.58
C PRO A 90 3.37 -6.74 -18.69
N LYS A 91 3.03 -6.18 -19.86
CA LYS A 91 3.86 -6.23 -21.09
C LYS A 91 5.18 -5.47 -20.93
N ASN A 92 5.28 -4.62 -19.90
CA ASN A 92 6.43 -3.79 -19.62
C ASN A 92 7.12 -4.27 -18.33
N GLU A 93 8.40 -4.65 -18.41
CA GLU A 93 9.17 -5.15 -17.26
C GLU A 93 9.29 -4.12 -16.15
N ALA A 94 9.27 -2.82 -16.49
CA ALA A 94 9.32 -1.70 -15.54
C ALA A 94 8.06 -1.55 -14.65
N GLU A 95 6.94 -2.18 -15.03
CA GLU A 95 5.67 -2.12 -14.30
C GLU A 95 5.39 -3.38 -13.47
N ARG A 96 6.29 -4.36 -13.51
CA ARG A 96 6.22 -5.58 -12.69
C ARG A 96 6.58 -5.26 -11.25
N VAL A 97 5.71 -5.66 -10.35
CA VAL A 97 5.99 -5.64 -8.91
C VAL A 97 6.01 -7.09 -8.43
N GLU A 98 7.17 -7.55 -7.99
CA GLU A 98 7.34 -8.88 -7.40
C GLU A 98 7.02 -8.83 -5.91
N TRP A 99 6.10 -9.69 -5.48
CA TRP A 99 5.74 -9.89 -4.07
C TRP A 99 5.86 -11.38 -3.76
N GLY A 100 6.94 -11.78 -3.08
CA GLY A 100 7.20 -13.19 -2.78
C GLY A 100 7.34 -14.02 -4.06
N HIS A 101 6.32 -14.80 -4.40
CA HIS A 101 6.26 -15.64 -5.60
C HIS A 101 5.32 -15.11 -6.71
N GLU A 102 4.67 -13.96 -6.50
CA GLU A 102 3.72 -13.38 -7.45
C GLU A 102 4.25 -12.12 -8.13
N VAL A 103 3.97 -11.98 -9.43
CA VAL A 103 4.27 -10.78 -10.23
C VAL A 103 2.96 -10.10 -10.58
N ARG A 104 2.76 -8.86 -10.12
CA ARG A 104 1.57 -8.05 -10.44
C ARG A 104 1.90 -6.85 -11.34
N SER A 105 0.89 -6.39 -12.09
CA SER A 105 0.93 -5.10 -12.78
C SER A 105 0.74 -3.96 -11.78
N GLY A 106 1.67 -3.01 -11.76
CA GLY A 106 1.56 -1.82 -10.92
C GLY A 106 0.32 -0.97 -11.18
N GLU A 107 -0.25 -0.99 -12.39
CA GLU A 107 -1.49 -0.28 -12.72
C GLU A 107 -2.74 -0.94 -12.12
N ALA A 108 -2.76 -2.27 -12.01
CA ALA A 108 -3.89 -2.98 -11.42
C ALA A 108 -4.01 -2.71 -9.90
N GLU A 109 -2.87 -2.59 -9.20
CA GLU A 109 -2.86 -2.31 -7.76
C GLU A 109 -3.34 -0.89 -7.43
N ILE A 110 -3.17 0.07 -8.35
CA ILE A 110 -3.58 1.47 -8.20
C ILE A 110 -5.12 1.59 -8.08
N ASP A 111 -5.89 0.74 -8.73
CA ASP A 111 -7.35 0.77 -8.71
C ASP A 111 -7.97 -0.27 -7.73
N THR A 112 -7.15 -0.88 -6.89
CA THR A 112 -7.56 -1.86 -5.87
C THR A 112 -7.82 -1.18 -4.53
N SER A 113 -8.78 -1.66 -3.74
CA SER A 113 -9.02 -1.12 -2.39
C SER A 113 -7.87 -1.46 -1.43
N LEU A 114 -7.63 -0.60 -0.43
CA LEU A 114 -6.55 -0.86 0.54
C LEU A 114 -6.79 -2.15 1.35
N ASP A 115 -8.04 -2.47 1.67
CA ASP A 115 -8.37 -3.70 2.41
C ASP A 115 -8.12 -4.97 1.60
N GLU A 116 -8.44 -4.95 0.31
CA GLU A 116 -8.12 -6.05 -0.60
C GLU A 116 -6.61 -6.21 -0.76
N LEU A 117 -5.91 -5.10 -0.97
CA LEU A 117 -4.46 -5.03 -1.00
C LEU A 117 -3.79 -5.59 0.27
N ILE A 118 -4.32 -5.28 1.45
CA ILE A 118 -3.84 -5.82 2.73
C ILE A 118 -4.10 -7.33 2.79
N SER A 119 -5.31 -7.76 2.43
CA SER A 119 -5.73 -9.15 2.50
C SER A 119 -4.86 -10.03 1.61
N THR A 120 -4.69 -9.65 0.34
CA THR A 120 -3.86 -10.38 -0.61
C THR A 120 -2.40 -10.46 -0.17
N ARG A 121 -1.84 -9.36 0.35
CA ARG A 121 -0.45 -9.34 0.87
C ARG A 121 -0.30 -10.19 2.12
N ARG A 122 -1.30 -10.18 3.01
CA ARG A 122 -1.33 -11.04 4.19
C ARG A 122 -1.31 -12.51 3.79
N GLU A 123 -2.19 -12.90 2.87
CA GLU A 123 -2.25 -14.28 2.36
C GLU A 123 -0.90 -14.72 1.78
N LEU A 124 -0.24 -13.87 1.01
CA LEU A 124 1.08 -14.17 0.45
C LEU A 124 2.17 -14.34 1.52
N LEU A 125 2.23 -13.43 2.49
CA LEU A 125 3.23 -13.48 3.56
C LEU A 125 3.05 -14.70 4.48
N LEU A 126 1.81 -15.18 4.62
CA LEU A 126 1.51 -16.39 5.40
C LEU A 126 1.64 -17.67 4.56
N SER A 127 1.58 -17.57 3.24
CA SER A 127 1.79 -18.71 2.35
C SER A 127 3.24 -19.17 2.47
N GLN A 128 3.42 -20.44 2.80
CA GLN A 128 4.70 -21.11 2.63
C GLN A 128 4.66 -21.93 1.34
N GLY A 129 5.83 -22.23 0.78
CA GLY A 129 5.93 -23.12 -0.38
C GLY A 129 5.19 -24.44 -0.16
N MET A 130 4.93 -25.20 -1.24
CA MET A 130 4.06 -26.38 -1.27
C MET A 130 4.33 -27.46 -0.19
N ASP A 131 5.51 -27.47 0.41
CA ASP A 131 5.96 -28.48 1.35
C ASP A 131 5.82 -28.08 2.84
N LEU A 132 5.39 -26.85 3.13
CA LEU A 132 5.27 -26.34 4.50
C LEU A 132 3.85 -25.83 4.78
N PRO A 133 3.34 -26.03 6.02
CA PRO A 133 2.07 -25.44 6.41
C PRO A 133 2.17 -23.91 6.41
N PRO A 134 1.06 -23.18 6.19
CA PRO A 134 1.04 -21.73 6.35
C PRO A 134 1.51 -21.30 7.73
N GLN A 135 2.11 -20.11 7.83
CA GLN A 135 2.43 -19.51 9.12
C GLN A 135 1.14 -19.20 9.91
N ALA A 136 1.18 -19.28 11.24
CA ALA A 136 0.01 -19.03 12.08
C ALA A 136 -0.34 -17.54 12.19
N GLY A 137 0.64 -16.65 11.98
CA GLY A 137 0.46 -15.20 12.06
C GLY A 137 1.60 -14.42 11.42
N LEU A 138 1.40 -13.12 11.24
CA LEU A 138 2.40 -12.24 10.63
C LEU A 138 3.63 -12.05 11.52
N LEU A 139 3.45 -12.07 12.84
CA LEU A 139 4.57 -12.02 13.78
C LEU A 139 5.51 -13.20 13.56
N GLU A 140 4.97 -14.43 13.53
CA GLU A 140 5.76 -15.64 13.28
C GLU A 140 6.48 -15.59 11.92
N ALA A 141 5.82 -15.02 10.92
CA ALA A 141 6.38 -14.91 9.58
C ALA A 141 7.51 -13.86 9.46
N LEU A 142 7.48 -12.77 10.24
CA LEU A 142 8.21 -11.53 9.92
C LEU A 142 8.91 -10.85 11.10
N GLU A 143 8.90 -11.45 12.30
CA GLU A 143 9.57 -10.92 13.50
C GLU A 143 11.01 -10.46 13.20
N ASP A 144 11.83 -11.32 12.60
CA ASP A 144 13.23 -11.03 12.31
C ASP A 144 13.43 -10.03 11.15
N VAL A 145 12.54 -10.07 10.14
CA VAL A 145 12.67 -9.26 8.92
C VAL A 145 12.22 -7.83 9.14
N TRP A 146 11.11 -7.64 9.87
CA TRP A 146 10.53 -6.33 10.15
C TRP A 146 10.88 -5.80 11.55
N CYS A 147 11.64 -6.57 12.34
CA CYS A 147 11.99 -6.25 13.73
C CYS A 147 10.76 -5.92 14.59
N VAL A 148 9.68 -6.68 14.42
CA VAL A 148 8.38 -6.48 15.10
C VAL A 148 8.23 -7.47 16.25
N ASN A 149 7.63 -7.02 17.36
CA ASN A 149 7.49 -7.84 18.58
C ASN A 149 6.03 -8.15 18.95
N SER A 150 5.09 -7.83 18.07
CA SER A 150 3.67 -8.12 18.25
C SER A 150 2.95 -8.21 16.91
N GLU A 151 1.86 -8.97 16.87
CA GLU A 151 1.00 -9.09 15.67
C GLU A 151 0.48 -7.72 15.22
N ALA A 152 0.08 -6.86 16.16
CA ALA A 152 -0.38 -5.51 15.86
C ALA A 152 0.69 -4.63 15.18
N GLN A 153 1.98 -4.80 15.53
CA GLN A 153 3.06 -4.10 14.82
C GLN A 153 3.30 -4.67 13.43
N ALA A 154 3.24 -5.99 13.28
CA ALA A 154 3.36 -6.65 11.98
C ALA A 154 2.23 -6.22 11.03
N GLU A 155 0.99 -6.18 11.52
CA GLU A 155 -0.16 -5.67 10.77
C GLU A 155 0.03 -4.21 10.35
N ARG A 156 0.54 -3.36 11.24
CA ARG A 156 0.81 -1.96 10.93
C ARG A 156 1.88 -1.80 9.85
N GLN A 157 2.96 -2.59 9.91
CA GLN A 157 3.97 -2.63 8.86
C GLN A 157 3.33 -3.03 7.52
N LEU A 158 2.53 -4.09 7.52
CA LEU A 158 1.81 -4.54 6.33
C LEU A 158 0.91 -3.44 5.75
N VAL A 159 0.12 -2.75 6.57
CA VAL A 159 -0.72 -1.61 6.13
C VAL A 159 0.15 -0.52 5.49
N SER A 160 1.29 -0.18 6.11
CA SER A 160 2.17 0.88 5.61
C SER A 160 2.77 0.55 4.23
N PHE A 161 3.17 -0.71 4.01
CA PHE A 161 3.64 -1.18 2.72
C PHE A 161 2.51 -1.29 1.71
N ALA A 162 1.34 -1.76 2.15
CA ALA A 162 0.22 -1.97 1.28
C ALA A 162 -0.31 -0.65 0.69
N ALA A 163 -0.35 0.39 1.51
CA ALA A 163 -0.81 1.71 1.09
C ALA A 163 0.15 2.40 0.10
N ALA A 164 1.44 2.02 0.08
CA ALA A 164 2.41 2.53 -0.89
C ALA A 164 2.09 2.12 -2.34
N ALA A 165 1.30 1.07 -2.53
CA ALA A 165 0.97 0.54 -3.85
C ALA A 165 0.12 1.48 -4.70
N ALA A 166 -0.69 2.33 -4.07
CA ALA A 166 -1.53 3.29 -4.75
C ALA A 166 -0.80 4.56 -5.23
N LEU A 167 0.48 4.71 -4.86
CA LEU A 167 1.31 5.86 -5.19
C LEU A 167 1.92 5.75 -6.58
N SER A 168 2.45 6.86 -7.10
CA SER A 168 3.24 6.83 -8.34
C SER A 168 4.52 5.99 -8.17
N PRO A 169 5.12 5.46 -9.25
CA PRO A 169 6.31 4.60 -9.13
C PRO A 169 7.46 5.21 -8.33
N ASN A 170 7.72 6.51 -8.50
CA ASN A 170 8.78 7.22 -7.78
C ASN A 170 8.46 7.39 -6.29
N GLU A 171 7.23 7.80 -5.97
CA GLU A 171 6.78 7.94 -4.59
C GLU A 171 6.80 6.58 -3.89
N ARG A 172 6.28 5.54 -4.55
CA ARG A 172 6.29 4.16 -4.06
C ARG A 172 7.72 3.70 -3.78
N ALA A 173 8.65 3.87 -4.71
CA ALA A 173 10.05 3.48 -4.50
C ALA A 173 10.67 4.20 -3.28
N GLN A 174 10.39 5.50 -3.12
CA GLN A 174 10.83 6.25 -1.95
C GLN A 174 10.21 5.71 -0.65
N THR A 175 8.89 5.47 -0.63
CA THR A 175 8.15 4.94 0.51
C THR A 175 8.64 3.55 0.92
N LEU A 176 8.92 2.67 -0.04
CA LEU A 176 9.40 1.32 0.23
C LEU A 176 10.82 1.31 0.83
N GLY A 177 11.63 2.33 0.53
CA GLY A 177 12.97 2.52 1.11
C GLY A 177 13.00 3.10 2.53
N MET A 178 11.85 3.42 3.13
CA MET A 178 11.78 3.95 4.50
C MET A 178 11.86 2.83 5.53
N ASP A 179 12.64 3.02 6.60
CA ASP A 179 12.75 2.04 7.70
C ASP A 179 11.61 2.23 8.73
N ASP A 180 11.21 3.48 8.99
CA ASP A 180 10.25 3.83 10.04
C ASP A 180 8.80 3.79 9.51
N THR A 181 7.94 3.04 10.20
CA THR A 181 6.52 2.89 9.83
C THR A 181 5.74 4.19 9.90
N SER A 182 6.04 5.06 10.88
CA SER A 182 5.37 6.35 11.05
C SER A 182 5.75 7.30 9.92
N GLU A 183 7.03 7.33 9.55
CA GLU A 183 7.55 8.08 8.41
C GLU A 183 6.90 7.59 7.11
N ARG A 184 6.82 6.27 6.93
CA ARG A 184 6.18 5.64 5.77
C ARG A 184 4.71 6.04 5.64
N LEU A 185 3.93 5.90 6.71
CA LEU A 185 2.50 6.26 6.71
C LEU A 185 2.30 7.76 6.48
N THR A 186 3.15 8.60 7.07
CA THR A 186 3.08 10.07 6.88
C THR A 186 3.36 10.45 5.43
N HIS A 187 4.38 9.84 4.82
CA HIS A 187 4.72 10.08 3.42
C HIS A 187 3.59 9.64 2.48
N VAL A 188 3.05 8.44 2.69
CA VAL A 188 1.89 7.92 1.93
C VAL A 188 0.71 8.87 2.05
N LEU A 189 0.36 9.30 3.26
CA LEU A 189 -0.75 10.23 3.50
C LEU A 189 -0.54 11.55 2.74
N CYS A 190 0.67 12.11 2.76
CA CYS A 190 0.98 13.35 2.03
C CYS A 190 0.86 13.19 0.52
N ALA A 191 1.33 12.07 -0.02
CA ALA A 191 1.24 11.73 -1.44
C ALA A 191 -0.22 11.54 -1.86
N LEU A 192 -0.99 10.73 -1.13
CA LEU A 192 -2.42 10.51 -1.39
C LEU A 192 -3.24 11.79 -1.34
N ARG A 193 -3.02 12.68 -0.36
CA ARG A 193 -3.69 13.99 -0.29
C ARG A 193 -3.34 14.90 -1.47
N THR A 194 -2.10 14.83 -1.95
CA THR A 194 -1.68 15.57 -3.14
C THR A 194 -2.41 15.04 -4.38
N GLN A 195 -2.52 13.73 -4.49
CA GLN A 195 -3.24 13.08 -5.57
C GLN A 195 -4.75 13.36 -5.53
N GLN A 196 -5.37 13.31 -4.35
CA GLN A 196 -6.77 13.66 -4.12
C GLN A 196 -7.07 15.07 -4.65
N ARG A 197 -6.26 16.08 -4.27
CA ARG A 197 -6.42 17.47 -4.74
C ARG A 197 -6.30 17.58 -6.25
N ARG A 198 -5.33 16.88 -6.85
CA ARG A 198 -5.12 16.87 -8.29
C ARG A 198 -6.32 16.26 -9.03
N LEU A 199 -6.79 15.09 -8.61
CA LEU A 199 -7.94 14.42 -9.23
C LEU A 199 -9.22 15.25 -9.10
N ALA A 200 -9.46 15.84 -7.93
CA ALA A 200 -10.59 16.73 -7.72
C ALA A 200 -10.55 17.96 -8.65
N ALA A 201 -9.37 18.56 -8.86
CA ALA A 201 -9.21 19.67 -9.79
C ALA A 201 -9.44 19.25 -11.25
N GLU A 202 -8.89 18.11 -11.68
CA GLU A 202 -9.08 17.57 -13.03
C GLU A 202 -10.57 17.26 -13.32
N LEU A 203 -11.28 16.70 -12.35
CA LEU A 203 -12.72 16.46 -12.43
C LEU A 203 -13.52 17.76 -12.53
N ALA A 204 -13.23 18.74 -11.67
CA ALA A 204 -13.90 20.04 -11.70
C ALA A 204 -13.72 20.76 -13.05
N LEU A 205 -12.51 20.68 -13.64
CA LEU A 205 -12.26 21.23 -14.98
C LEU A 205 -13.05 20.50 -16.07
N SER A 206 -13.13 19.17 -16.00
CA SER A 206 -13.88 18.34 -16.96
C SER A 206 -15.38 18.62 -16.89
N GLU A 207 -15.92 18.85 -15.70
CA GLU A 207 -17.33 19.19 -15.47
C GLU A 207 -17.68 20.62 -15.90
N ALA A 208 -16.74 21.56 -15.76
CA ALA A 208 -16.92 22.95 -16.18
C ALA A 208 -16.82 23.14 -17.70
N LEU A 209 -16.18 22.22 -18.42
CA LEU A 209 -15.98 22.28 -19.87
C LEU A 209 -16.59 21.05 -20.59
N PRO A 210 -17.92 20.84 -20.53
CA PRO A 210 -18.54 19.74 -21.24
C PRO A 210 -18.49 20.00 -22.76
N GLY A 211 -17.63 19.28 -23.49
CA GLY A 211 -17.69 19.19 -24.95
C GLY A 211 -16.53 19.78 -25.77
N MET A 212 -15.29 19.76 -25.28
CA MET A 212 -14.11 19.71 -26.18
C MET A 212 -13.64 18.27 -26.33
#